data_AF-A0A8P4FV30-F1
#
_entry.id   AF-A0A8P4FV30-F1
#
_cell.length_a   1.000
_cell.length_b   1.000
_cell.length_c   1.000
_cell.angle_alpha   90.00
_cell.angle_beta   90.00
_cell.angle_gamma   90.00
#
_symmetry.space_group_name_H-M   'P 1'
#
loop_
_entity.id
_entity.type
_entity.pdbx_description
1 polymer ?
#
loop_
_entity_poly.entity_id
_entity_poly.type
_entity_poly.pdbx_seq_one_letter_code
_entity_poly.pdbx_strand_id
1 'polypeptide(L)'
;MVPSRQVTESQQQEGGDLIKPMMPNPVLASHQHRALHRELLFCYRQGLLTRKQPELQRVLEQKQREQHKQRELALCPPSDLEVKLCTRQQRMQEYELEEKKRSESRKNEPEFVRVRGTLKRSQTFSL
;
A
#
# COMPACT_ATOMS: atom_id res chain seq x y z
N MET A 1 47.08 -21.26 31.31
CA MET A 1 48.56 -21.21 31.26
C MET A 1 49.05 -22.03 30.09
N VAL A 2 50.25 -21.69 29.62
CA VAL A 2 51.03 -22.22 28.48
C VAL A 2 50.89 -21.36 27.20
N PRO A 3 52.03 -20.99 26.59
CA PRO A 3 52.27 -19.71 25.91
C PRO A 3 52.41 -19.89 24.39
N SER A 4 52.68 -18.86 23.60
CA SER A 4 54.04 -18.67 23.07
C SER A 4 54.19 -17.30 22.44
N ARG A 5 55.15 -16.54 23.00
CA ARG A 5 55.71 -15.33 22.45
C ARG A 5 56.71 -15.78 21.39
N GLN A 6 56.41 -15.57 20.11
CA GLN A 6 57.42 -15.73 19.05
C GLN A 6 57.90 -14.34 18.65
N VAL A 7 59.16 -14.11 19.01
CA VAL A 7 60.01 -13.03 18.54
C VAL A 7 60.55 -13.47 17.19
N THR A 8 60.29 -12.71 16.14
CA THR A 8 61.08 -12.75 14.91
C THR A 8 61.58 -11.35 14.64
N GLU A 9 62.77 -11.06 15.17
CA GLU A 9 63.71 -10.15 14.52
C GLU A 9 64.10 -10.77 13.18
N SER A 10 63.94 -10.02 12.10
CA SER A 10 64.86 -10.06 10.97
C SER A 10 64.58 -8.91 10.00
N GLN A 11 65.64 -8.12 9.82
CA GLN A 11 66.08 -7.55 8.55
C GLN A 11 65.45 -6.22 8.11
N GLN A 12 66.24 -5.18 8.39
CA GLN A 12 66.34 -3.98 7.57
C GLN A 12 66.51 -4.36 6.10
N GLN A 13 65.59 -3.93 5.25
CA GLN A 13 65.86 -3.74 3.83
C GLN A 13 65.08 -2.52 3.35
N GLU A 14 65.83 -1.60 2.73
CA GLU A 14 65.35 -0.37 2.11
C GLU A 14 64.19 -0.64 1.13
N GLY A 15 63.19 0.23 1.22
CA GLY A 15 62.10 0.37 0.27
C GLY A 15 61.56 1.79 0.39
N GLY A 16 62.32 2.75 -0.15
CA GLY A 16 61.90 4.14 -0.29
C GLY A 16 60.65 4.25 -1.17
N ASP A 17 59.77 5.18 -0.79
CA ASP A 17 58.59 5.66 -1.51
C ASP A 17 57.29 4.83 -1.50
N LEU A 18 56.89 4.31 -0.33
CA LEU A 18 55.45 4.16 -0.04
C LEU A 18 55.00 5.26 0.91
N ILE A 19 54.14 6.16 0.44
CA ILE A 19 53.40 7.11 1.29
C ILE A 19 52.55 6.28 2.25
N LYS A 20 53.07 6.05 3.45
CA LYS A 20 52.33 5.45 4.56
C LYS A 20 51.26 6.48 4.95
N PRO A 21 49.96 6.13 4.97
CA PRO A 21 48.94 7.09 5.40
C PRO A 21 49.26 7.51 6.84
N MET A 22 49.73 8.75 7.02
CA MET A 22 50.17 9.31 8.30
C MET A 22 49.00 9.69 9.22
N MET A 23 47.90 8.95 9.16
CA MET A 23 46.76 9.11 10.06
C MET A 23 46.30 7.72 10.52
N PRO A 24 46.38 7.39 11.83
CA PRO A 24 45.77 6.18 12.33
C PRO A 24 44.27 6.25 12.06
N ASN A 25 43.71 5.19 11.46
CA ASN A 25 42.28 5.10 11.16
C ASN A 25 41.48 5.54 12.40
N PRO A 26 40.67 6.61 12.33
CA PRO A 26 40.03 7.19 13.52
C PRO A 26 39.17 6.17 14.26
N VAL A 27 38.62 5.18 13.56
CA VAL A 27 37.82 4.06 14.11
C VAL A 27 38.64 3.13 14.99
N LEU A 28 39.95 3.04 14.73
CA LEU A 28 40.90 2.24 15.50
C LEU A 28 41.75 3.08 16.44
N ALA A 29 41.84 4.40 16.23
CA ALA A 29 42.65 5.31 17.01
C ALA A 29 42.08 5.61 18.40
N SER A 30 40.75 5.59 18.56
CA SER A 30 40.08 5.86 19.83
C SER A 30 39.20 4.69 20.27
N HIS A 31 39.41 4.23 21.50
CA HIS A 31 38.57 3.20 22.13
C HIS A 31 37.10 3.62 22.17
N GLN A 32 36.82 4.90 22.45
CA GLN A 32 35.46 5.44 22.48
C GLN A 32 34.81 5.37 21.10
N HIS A 33 35.56 5.67 20.04
CA HIS A 33 35.02 5.61 18.68
C HIS A 33 34.74 4.16 18.24
N ARG A 34 35.60 3.21 18.64
CA ARG A 34 35.36 1.77 18.43
C ARG A 34 34.14 1.26 19.18
N ALA A 35 33.93 1.71 20.43
CA ALA A 35 32.76 1.35 21.23
C ALA A 35 31.47 1.87 20.58
N LEU A 36 31.45 3.16 20.22
CA LEU A 36 30.33 3.78 19.52
C LEU A 36 30.01 3.06 18.19
N HIS A 37 31.02 2.69 17.40
CA HIS A 37 30.81 1.97 16.15
C HIS A 37 30.17 0.59 16.37
N ARG A 38 30.56 -0.13 17.42
CA ARG A 38 29.95 -1.41 17.79
C ARG A 38 28.49 -1.23 18.21
N GLU A 39 28.20 -0.21 19.00
CA GLU A 39 26.83 0.11 19.43
C GLU A 39 25.94 0.49 18.24
N LEU A 40 26.42 1.34 17.33
CA LEU A 40 25.67 1.71 16.13
C LEU A 40 25.38 0.51 15.22
N LEU A 41 26.35 -0.38 15.00
CA LEU A 41 26.15 -1.61 14.23
C LEU A 41 25.17 -2.56 14.93
N PHE A 42 25.26 -2.67 16.25
CA PHE A 42 24.34 -3.48 17.05
C PHE A 42 22.91 -2.97 16.91
N CYS A 43 22.69 -1.67 17.14
CA CYS A 43 21.36 -1.05 17.04
C CYS A 43 20.82 -1.09 15.60
N TYR A 44 21.67 -1.03 14.57
CA TYR A 44 21.27 -1.21 13.17
C TYR A 44 20.80 -2.64 12.89
N ARG A 45 21.57 -3.66 13.30
CA ARG A 45 21.20 -5.07 13.13
C ARG A 45 19.93 -5.43 13.89
N GLN A 46 19.73 -4.81 15.06
CA GLN A 46 18.54 -5.04 15.88
C GLN A 46 17.35 -4.17 15.46
N GLY A 47 17.50 -3.30 14.44
CA GLY A 47 16.42 -2.43 13.96
C GLY A 47 16.02 -1.33 14.95
N LEU A 48 16.81 -1.10 16.01
CA LEU A 48 16.57 -0.10 17.05
C LEU A 48 16.88 1.32 16.58
N LEU A 49 17.79 1.48 15.61
CA LEU A 49 18.00 2.76 14.96
C LEU A 49 16.86 2.99 13.97
N THR A 50 16.04 4.00 14.25
CA THR A 50 15.15 4.60 13.26
C THR A 50 16.01 5.28 12.20
N ARG A 51 16.58 4.51 11.26
CA ARG A 51 16.80 5.07 9.93
C ARG A 51 15.43 5.62 9.54
N LYS A 52 15.36 6.87 9.07
CA LYS A 52 14.24 7.26 8.22
C LYS A 52 14.20 6.17 7.16
N GLN A 53 13.24 5.26 7.27
CA GLN A 53 13.23 4.09 6.40
C GLN A 53 13.31 4.63 4.97
N PRO A 54 14.19 4.07 4.11
CA PRO A 54 14.23 4.53 2.72
C PRO A 54 12.80 4.48 2.19
N GLU A 55 12.38 5.49 1.43
CA GLU A 55 10.98 5.63 1.01
C GLU A 55 10.39 4.32 0.48
N LEU A 56 11.17 3.59 -0.30
CA LEU A 56 10.81 2.29 -0.82
C LEU A 56 10.37 1.29 0.27
N GLN A 57 11.10 1.20 1.38
CA GLN A 57 10.74 0.28 2.48
C GLN A 57 9.41 0.69 3.13
N ARG A 58 9.20 1.99 3.37
CA ARG A 58 7.92 2.48 3.91
C ARG A 58 6.75 2.17 2.98
N VAL A 59 6.94 2.39 1.68
CA VAL A 59 5.93 2.10 0.66
C VAL A 59 5.66 0.60 0.59
N LEU A 60 6.68 -0.25 0.65
CA LEU A 60 6.51 -1.71 0.67
C LEU A 60 5.77 -2.19 1.93
N GLU A 61 6.12 -1.69 3.11
CA GLU A 61 5.41 -2.00 4.36
C GLU A 61 3.95 -1.52 4.32
N GLN A 62 3.71 -0.31 3.82
CA GLN A 62 2.36 0.21 3.62
C GLN A 62 1.58 -0.68 2.65
N LYS A 63 2.17 -1.06 1.51
CA LYS A 63 1.53 -1.94 0.54
C LYS A 63 1.20 -3.31 1.11
N GLN A 64 2.10 -3.90 1.91
CA GLN A 64 1.83 -5.17 2.58
C GLN A 64 0.67 -5.05 3.57
N ARG A 65 0.60 -3.97 4.36
CA ARG A 65 -0.51 -3.71 5.28
C ARG A 65 -1.84 -3.50 4.55
N GLU A 66 -1.83 -2.73 3.46
CA GLU A 66 -3.01 -2.52 2.61
C GLU A 66 -3.50 -3.84 2.02
N GLN A 67 -2.60 -4.65 1.47
CA GLN A 67 -2.94 -5.95 0.89
C GLN A 67 -3.50 -6.92 1.94
N HIS A 68 -2.89 -6.98 3.13
CA HIS A 68 -3.40 -7.79 4.23
C HIS A 68 -4.81 -7.34 4.63
N LYS A 69 -5.02 -6.03 4.83
CA LYS A 69 -6.34 -5.48 5.15
C LYS A 69 -7.37 -5.81 4.07
N GLN A 70 -7.01 -5.71 2.79
CA GLN A 70 -7.90 -6.08 1.69
C GLN A 70 -8.25 -7.56 1.68
N ARG A 71 -7.28 -8.44 1.96
CA ARG A 71 -7.53 -9.89 2.07
C ARG A 71 -8.49 -10.20 3.22
N GLU A 72 -8.27 -9.60 4.39
CA GLU A 72 -9.15 -9.77 5.54
C GLU A 72 -10.58 -9.27 5.22
N LEU A 73 -10.71 -8.09 4.61
CA LEU A 73 -12.01 -7.55 4.18
C LEU A 73 -12.70 -8.42 3.12
N ALA A 74 -11.93 -9.05 2.23
CA ALA A 74 -12.48 -9.97 1.22
C ALA A 74 -12.92 -11.31 1.81
N LEU A 75 -12.32 -11.74 2.92
CA LEU A 75 -12.74 -12.93 3.67
C LEU A 75 -13.93 -12.62 4.59
N CYS A 76 -14.06 -11.37 5.05
CA CYS A 76 -15.20 -10.95 5.86
C CYS A 76 -16.48 -10.90 5.01
N PRO A 77 -17.58 -11.50 5.48
CA PRO A 77 -18.87 -11.28 4.85
C PRO A 77 -19.26 -9.79 4.94
N PRO A 78 -20.02 -9.28 3.97
CA PRO A 78 -20.48 -7.89 3.99
C PRO A 78 -21.30 -7.61 5.25
N SER A 79 -21.13 -6.42 5.80
CA SER A 79 -21.88 -5.95 6.96
C SER A 79 -23.38 -5.90 6.65
N ASP A 80 -24.23 -6.06 7.67
CA ASP A 80 -25.69 -5.92 7.53
C ASP A 80 -26.08 -4.58 6.88
N LEU A 81 -25.34 -3.51 7.19
CA LEU A 81 -25.55 -2.22 6.53
C LEU A 81 -25.22 -2.27 5.04
N GLU A 82 -24.09 -2.90 4.66
CA GLU A 82 -23.67 -3.04 3.27
C GLU A 82 -24.68 -3.87 2.46
N VAL A 83 -25.18 -4.96 3.05
CA VAL A 83 -26.24 -5.80 2.44
C VAL A 83 -27.51 -5.00 2.19
N LYS A 84 -27.96 -4.21 3.18
CA LYS A 84 -29.15 -3.34 3.04
C LYS A 84 -28.95 -2.27 1.97
N LEU A 85 -27.77 -1.65 1.91
CA LEU A 85 -27.44 -0.67 0.87
C LEU A 85 -27.43 -1.30 -0.52
N CYS A 86 -26.79 -2.47 -0.68
CA CYS A 86 -26.76 -3.21 -1.94
C CYS A 86 -28.18 -3.58 -2.41
N THR A 87 -29.00 -4.11 -1.50
CA THR A 87 -30.40 -4.46 -1.78
C THR A 87 -31.21 -3.23 -2.22
N ARG A 88 -31.03 -2.08 -1.55
CA ARG A 88 -31.70 -0.84 -1.93
C ARG A 88 -31.24 -0.36 -3.30
N GLN A 89 -29.95 -0.44 -3.60
CA GLN A 89 -29.40 -0.07 -4.90
C GLN A 89 -29.98 -0.95 -6.02
N GLN A 90 -30.03 -2.27 -5.81
CA GLN A 90 -30.61 -3.20 -6.77
C GLN A 90 -32.08 -2.87 -7.07
N ARG A 91 -32.89 -2.62 -6.04
CA ARG A 91 -34.30 -2.23 -6.23
C ARG A 91 -34.43 -0.94 -7.05
N MET A 92 -33.60 0.07 -6.78
CA MET A 92 -33.62 1.31 -7.56
C MET A 92 -33.28 1.05 -9.03
N GLN A 93 -32.27 0.23 -9.32
CA GLN A 93 -31.90 -0.14 -10.69
C GLN A 93 -33.01 -0.91 -11.42
N GLU A 94 -33.72 -1.79 -10.71
CA GLU A 94 -34.88 -2.51 -11.27
C GLU A 94 -36.00 -1.54 -11.65
N TYR A 95 -36.32 -0.58 -10.78
CA TYR A 95 -37.32 0.45 -11.06
C TYR A 95 -36.91 1.34 -12.24
N GLU A 96 -35.65 1.78 -12.30
CA GLU A 96 -35.13 2.58 -13.42
C GLU A 96 -35.25 1.81 -14.75
N LEU A 97 -34.92 0.52 -14.74
CA LEU A 97 -35.04 -0.34 -15.92
C LEU A 97 -36.50 -0.55 -16.33
N GLU A 98 -37.39 -0.78 -15.37
CA GLU A 98 -38.83 -0.94 -15.63
C GLU A 98 -39.45 0.35 -16.17
N GLU A 99 -39.09 1.50 -15.61
CA GLU A 99 -39.53 2.80 -16.10
C GLU A 99 -39.03 3.06 -17.52
N LYS A 100 -37.76 2.74 -17.79
CA LYS A 100 -37.20 2.83 -19.14
C LYS A 100 -37.98 1.95 -20.12
N LYS A 101 -38.22 0.68 -19.78
CA LYS A 101 -39.04 -0.25 -20.59
C LYS A 101 -40.45 0.30 -20.81
N ARG A 102 -41.12 0.79 -19.77
CA ARG A 102 -42.45 1.40 -19.89
C ARG A 102 -42.43 2.61 -20.83
N SER A 103 -41.39 3.45 -20.74
CA SER A 103 -41.24 4.62 -21.61
C SER A 103 -41.02 4.20 -23.08
N GLU A 104 -40.21 3.16 -23.32
CA GLU A 104 -39.96 2.60 -24.64
C GLU A 104 -41.22 1.96 -25.21
N SER A 105 -41.95 1.14 -24.43
CA SER A 105 -43.24 0.57 -24.85
C SER A 105 -44.25 1.63 -25.23
N ARG A 106 -44.33 2.75 -24.50
CA ARG A 106 -45.20 3.89 -24.85
C ARG A 106 -44.78 4.59 -26.14
N LYS A 107 -43.48 4.66 -26.43
CA LYS A 107 -42.95 5.23 -27.68
C LYS A 107 -43.15 4.29 -28.88
N ASN A 108 -43.03 2.99 -28.66
CA ASN A 108 -43.23 1.94 -29.66
C ASN A 108 -44.72 1.64 -29.94
N GLU A 109 -45.63 2.17 -29.12
CA GLU A 109 -47.06 2.02 -29.33
C GLU A 109 -47.52 2.75 -30.61
N PRO A 110 -48.26 2.09 -31.50
CA PRO A 110 -48.71 2.73 -32.73
C PRO A 110 -49.61 3.94 -32.45
N GLU A 111 -49.47 4.96 -33.29
CA GLU A 111 -50.07 6.29 -33.08
C GLU A 111 -51.59 6.25 -32.86
N PHE A 112 -52.31 5.43 -33.62
CA PHE A 112 -53.76 5.34 -33.50
C PHE A 112 -54.22 4.87 -32.11
N VAL A 113 -53.42 4.05 -31.41
CA VAL A 113 -53.73 3.60 -30.04
C VAL A 113 -53.52 4.74 -29.06
N ARG A 114 -52.42 5.51 -29.22
CA ARG A 114 -52.15 6.71 -28.44
C ARG A 114 -53.25 7.77 -28.59
N VAL A 115 -53.61 8.11 -29.84
CA VAL A 115 -54.65 9.11 -30.15
C VAL A 115 -56.01 8.69 -29.58
N ARG A 116 -56.39 7.41 -29.72
CA ARG A 116 -57.62 6.86 -29.13
C ARG A 116 -57.64 7.00 -27.60
N GLY A 117 -56.50 6.75 -26.95
CA GLY A 117 -56.37 6.92 -25.49
C GLY A 117 -56.55 8.38 -25.06
N THR A 118 -55.94 9.32 -25.77
CA THR A 118 -56.09 10.76 -25.51
C THR A 118 -57.53 11.22 -25.69
N LEU A 119 -58.20 10.80 -26.77
CA LEU A 119 -59.58 11.18 -27.07
C LEU A 119 -60.56 10.70 -25.99
N LYS A 120 -60.37 9.47 -25.48
CA LYS A 120 -61.15 8.94 -24.36
C LYS A 120 -60.98 9.75 -23.09
N ARG A 121 -59.74 10.16 -22.77
CA ARG A 121 -59.47 10.99 -21.58
C ARG A 121 -60.13 12.36 -21.72
N SER A 122 -59.98 13.04 -22.86
CA SER A 122 -60.64 14.33 -23.08
C SER A 122 -62.17 14.24 -23.02
N GLN A 123 -62.76 13.13 -23.46
CA GLN A 123 -64.21 12.91 -23.41
C GLN A 123 -64.73 12.67 -21.98
N THR A 124 -63.93 12.08 -21.10
CA THR A 124 -64.26 11.93 -19.67
C THR A 124 -64.11 13.22 -18.86
N PHE A 125 -63.36 14.22 -19.35
CA PHE A 125 -63.23 15.54 -18.72
C PHE A 125 -64.27 16.56 -19.22
N SER A 126 -65.07 16.21 -20.23
CA SER A 126 -66.15 17.03 -20.80
C SER A 126 -67.55 16.69 -20.25
N LEU A 127 -67.61 15.92 -19.15
CA LEU A 127 -68.80 15.61 -18.34
C LEU A 127 -68.57 16.14 -16.93
#